data_AF-A0A4R0QJA1-F1
#
_entry.id   AF-A0A4R0QJA1-F1
#
_cell.length_a   1.000
_cell.length_b   1.000
_cell.length_c   1.000
_cell.angle_alpha   90.00
_cell.angle_beta   90.00
_cell.angle_gamma   90.00
#
_symmetry.space_group_name_H-M   'P 1'
#
loop_
_entity.id
_entity.type
_entity.pdbx_description
1 polymer ?
#
loop_
_entity_poly.entity_id
_entity_poly.type
_entity_poly.pdbx_seq_one_letter_code
_entity_poly.pdbx_strand_id
1 'polypeptide(L)'
;MGEYLLVIVSAIFVNNVVFARFLGICPYLGVSKKLDTAIGMGLAVTFVMTLATAITYVLYFGVLVPFKIQFLQTVMYILVIASLVQLVEIVLKKVSKPLYSALGIYLPLITTNCAILGVALLAIQEEYSFVMSVVFSFFSAIGFILAIVIFAGMREKLEDADIPAPFRNVPIAFIGAAILSLAFMGFSGLV
;
A
#
# COMPACT_ATOMS: atom_id res chain seq x y z
N MET A 1 0.10 -19.36 18.91
CA MET A 1 0.75 -19.61 17.60
C MET A 1 -0.25 -19.61 16.44
N GLY A 2 -1.45 -20.17 16.59
CA GLY A 2 -2.49 -20.10 15.55
C GLY A 2 -2.95 -18.66 15.24
N GLU A 3 -3.09 -17.78 16.23
CA GLU A 3 -3.54 -16.39 16.04
C GLU A 3 -2.62 -15.56 15.13
N TYR A 4 -1.29 -15.67 15.30
CA TYR A 4 -0.35 -14.94 14.44
C TYR A 4 -0.38 -15.47 13.00
N LEU A 5 -0.47 -16.79 12.79
CA LEU A 5 -0.59 -17.39 11.46
C LEU A 5 -1.89 -16.99 10.77
N LEU A 6 -3.00 -16.93 11.51
CA LEU A 6 -4.31 -16.51 11.01
C LEU A 6 -4.31 -15.02 10.65
N VAL A 7 -3.64 -14.17 11.44
CA VAL A 7 -3.46 -12.74 11.15
C VAL A 7 -2.54 -12.51 9.95
N ILE A 8 -1.50 -13.33 9.79
CA ILE A 8 -0.61 -13.26 8.63
C ILE A 8 -1.37 -13.67 7.36
N VAL A 9 -2.09 -14.79 7.39
CA VAL A 9 -2.88 -15.25 6.24
C VAL A 9 -4.04 -14.29 5.95
N SER A 10 -4.71 -13.76 6.99
CA SER A 10 -5.79 -12.80 6.79
C SER A 10 -5.26 -11.46 6.27
N ALA A 11 -4.15 -10.93 6.77
CA ALA A 11 -3.59 -9.66 6.29
C ALA A 11 -3.11 -9.73 4.84
N ILE A 12 -2.54 -10.86 4.42
CA ILE A 12 -2.04 -11.05 3.04
C ILE A 12 -3.19 -11.32 2.06
N PHE A 13 -4.12 -12.21 2.41
CA PHE A 13 -5.10 -12.75 1.46
C PHE A 13 -6.56 -12.32 1.69
N VAL A 14 -7.02 -12.15 2.94
CA VAL A 14 -8.45 -11.96 3.25
C VAL A 14 -8.80 -10.48 3.44
N ASN A 15 -8.02 -9.76 4.23
CA ASN A 15 -8.08 -8.32 4.46
C ASN A 15 -7.12 -7.55 3.55
N ASN A 16 -6.86 -8.07 2.34
CA ASN A 16 -5.98 -7.40 1.40
C ASN A 16 -6.52 -5.99 1.10
N VAL A 17 -5.77 -4.99 1.55
CA VAL A 17 -6.14 -3.57 1.54
C VAL A 17 -6.44 -3.05 0.13
N VAL A 18 -5.84 -3.69 -0.89
CA VAL A 18 -5.98 -3.29 -2.29
C VAL A 18 -7.22 -3.91 -2.93
N PHE A 19 -7.50 -5.18 -2.71
CA PHE A 19 -8.58 -5.90 -3.42
C PHE A 19 -9.87 -6.07 -2.64
N ALA A 20 -9.79 -6.18 -1.30
CA ALA A 20 -10.98 -6.30 -0.44
C ALA A 20 -11.52 -4.92 -0.01
N ARG A 21 -10.64 -3.92 0.13
CA ARG A 21 -11.02 -2.58 0.63
C ARG A 21 -10.80 -1.44 -0.39
N PHE A 22 -10.27 -1.75 -1.58
CA PHE A 22 -10.06 -0.78 -2.68
C PHE A 22 -9.17 0.42 -2.32
N LEU A 23 -8.22 0.28 -1.38
CA LEU A 23 -7.26 1.34 -1.06
C LEU A 23 -5.95 1.17 -1.85
N GLY A 24 -5.32 2.28 -2.23
CA GLY A 24 -4.03 2.30 -2.92
C GLY A 24 -4.11 2.27 -4.45
N ILE A 25 -5.29 2.56 -5.03
CA ILE A 25 -5.52 2.52 -6.48
C ILE A 25 -4.67 3.57 -7.24
N CYS A 26 -4.38 4.72 -6.62
CA CYS A 26 -3.66 5.84 -7.26
C CYS A 26 -2.25 5.44 -7.77
N PRO A 27 -1.35 4.92 -6.92
CA PRO A 27 -0.05 4.41 -7.39
C PRO A 27 -0.17 3.13 -8.21
N TYR A 28 -1.19 2.32 -7.93
CA TYR A 28 -1.47 1.07 -8.64
C TYR A 28 -1.77 1.30 -10.13
N LEU A 29 -2.51 2.34 -10.49
CA LEU A 29 -2.76 2.70 -11.90
C LEU A 29 -1.62 3.52 -12.52
N GLY A 30 -0.92 4.32 -11.72
CA GLY A 30 0.10 5.25 -12.18
C GLY A 30 1.45 4.61 -12.54
N VAL A 31 1.90 3.61 -11.77
CA VAL A 31 3.29 3.09 -11.82
C VAL A 31 3.38 1.65 -12.36
N SER A 32 2.25 1.04 -12.70
CA SER A 32 2.15 -0.36 -13.15
C SER A 32 2.43 -0.59 -14.64
N LYS A 33 3.08 0.34 -15.33
CA LYS A 33 3.43 0.12 -16.75
C LYS A 33 4.64 -0.80 -16.93
N LYS A 34 5.56 -0.80 -15.97
CA LYS A 34 6.77 -1.62 -16.00
C LYS A 34 6.90 -2.39 -14.69
N LEU A 35 7.31 -3.65 -14.78
CA LEU A 35 7.55 -4.47 -13.60
C LEU A 35 8.60 -3.86 -12.65
N ASP A 36 9.72 -3.37 -13.20
CA ASP A 36 10.81 -2.78 -12.39
C ASP A 36 10.34 -1.59 -11.53
N THR A 37 9.51 -0.71 -12.10
CA THR A 37 8.98 0.46 -11.38
C THR A 37 7.92 0.05 -10.36
N ALA A 38 7.10 -0.95 -10.68
CA ALA A 38 6.09 -1.49 -9.77
C ALA A 38 6.72 -2.12 -8.52
N ILE A 39 7.79 -2.91 -8.69
CA ILE A 39 8.54 -3.52 -7.58
C ILE A 39 9.18 -2.42 -6.72
N GLY A 40 9.86 -1.44 -7.33
CA GLY A 40 10.47 -0.33 -6.60
C GLY A 40 9.44 0.47 -5.79
N MET A 41 8.26 0.72 -6.36
CA MET A 41 7.17 1.41 -5.66
C MET A 41 6.62 0.57 -4.50
N GLY A 42 6.41 -0.72 -4.70
CA GLY A 42 5.91 -1.62 -3.67
C GLY A 42 6.87 -1.73 -2.47
N LEU A 43 8.17 -1.79 -2.71
CA LEU A 43 9.20 -1.80 -1.65
C LEU A 43 9.21 -0.47 -0.87
N ALA A 44 9.12 0.67 -1.56
CA ALA A 44 9.05 1.97 -0.92
C ALA A 44 7.79 2.10 -0.04
N VAL A 45 6.62 1.68 -0.54
CA VAL A 45 5.37 1.66 0.21
C VAL A 45 5.47 0.74 1.43
N THR A 46 6.12 -0.42 1.32
CA THR A 46 6.32 -1.35 2.45
C THR A 46 7.13 -0.74 3.57
N PHE A 47 8.23 -0.08 3.22
CA PHE A 47 9.06 0.61 4.20
C PHE A 47 8.29 1.73 4.90
N VAL A 48 7.61 2.60 4.14
CA VAL A 48 6.83 3.71 4.70
C VAL A 48 5.66 3.21 5.53
N MET A 49 4.90 2.21 5.05
CA MET A 49 3.73 1.67 5.76
C MET A 49 4.12 1.06 7.10
N THR A 50 5.17 0.23 7.13
CA THR A 50 5.60 -0.46 8.36
C THR A 50 6.08 0.55 9.41
N LEU A 51 6.93 1.50 9.00
CA LEU A 51 7.44 2.54 9.91
C LEU A 51 6.37 3.54 10.34
N ALA A 52 5.49 3.94 9.42
CA ALA A 52 4.38 4.83 9.75
C ALA A 52 3.51 4.20 10.82
N THR A 53 3.08 2.94 10.66
CA THR A 53 2.27 2.24 11.67
C THR A 53 2.99 2.15 13.01
N ALA A 54 4.29 1.84 13.04
CA ALA A 54 5.05 1.78 14.28
C ALA A 54 5.09 3.13 15.02
N ILE A 55 5.38 4.22 14.30
CA ILE A 55 5.49 5.57 14.87
C ILE A 55 4.10 6.10 15.28
N THR A 56 3.09 5.94 14.43
CA THR A 56 1.73 6.41 14.72
C THR A 56 1.13 5.66 15.90
N TYR A 57 1.45 4.37 16.09
CA TYR A 57 1.03 3.60 17.27
C TYR A 57 1.58 4.22 18.56
N VAL A 58 2.88 4.48 18.61
CA VAL A 58 3.53 5.08 19.79
C VAL A 58 2.97 6.48 20.07
N LEU A 59 2.77 7.29 19.04
CA LEU A 59 2.19 8.63 19.18
C LEU A 59 0.72 8.60 19.60
N TYR A 60 -0.05 7.61 19.14
CA TYR A 60 -1.45 7.47 19.51
C TYR A 60 -1.59 7.21 21.01
N PHE A 61 -0.93 6.19 21.54
CA PHE A 61 -1.00 5.85 22.96
C PHE A 61 -0.20 6.80 23.86
N GLY A 62 0.92 7.33 23.36
CA GLY A 62 1.80 8.22 24.14
C GLY A 62 1.38 9.68 24.17
N VAL A 63 0.59 10.16 23.19
CA VAL A 63 0.19 11.57 23.08
C VAL A 63 -1.33 11.71 22.96
N LEU A 64 -1.97 11.07 21.98
CA LEU A 64 -3.38 11.34 21.71
C LEU A 64 -4.31 10.86 22.82
N VAL A 65 -4.04 9.68 23.38
CA VAL A 65 -4.79 9.10 24.51
C VAL A 65 -4.65 9.94 25.79
N PRO A 66 -3.44 10.26 26.30
CA PRO A 66 -3.31 11.01 27.55
C PRO A 66 -3.86 12.44 27.47
N PHE A 67 -3.71 13.09 26.32
CA PHE A 67 -4.22 14.44 26.12
C PHE A 67 -5.69 14.49 25.65
N LYS A 68 -6.36 13.33 25.47
CA LYS A 68 -7.75 13.19 24.99
C LYS A 68 -8.02 13.92 23.65
N ILE A 69 -7.02 13.99 22.77
CA ILE A 69 -7.09 14.71 21.47
C ILE A 69 -7.22 13.73 20.29
N GLN A 70 -7.92 12.62 20.48
CA GLN A 70 -8.02 11.55 19.48
C GLN A 70 -8.59 12.04 18.13
N PHE A 71 -9.39 13.12 18.13
CA PHE A 71 -9.91 13.71 16.89
C PHE A 71 -8.81 14.22 15.93
N LEU A 72 -7.60 14.50 16.44
CA LEU A 72 -6.43 14.90 15.63
C LEU A 72 -5.68 13.73 14.98
N GLN A 73 -6.13 12.48 15.16
CA GLN A 73 -5.43 11.29 14.67
C GLN A 73 -5.06 11.36 13.20
N THR A 74 -6.00 11.74 12.33
CA THR A 74 -5.78 11.74 10.87
C THR A 74 -4.71 12.76 10.48
N VAL A 75 -4.73 13.95 11.09
CA VAL A 75 -3.75 15.00 10.84
C VAL A 75 -2.36 14.54 11.30
N MET A 76 -2.27 13.96 12.49
CA MET A 76 -1.02 13.42 13.01
C MET A 76 -0.45 12.32 12.10
N TYR A 77 -1.29 11.42 11.59
CA TYR A 77 -0.83 10.30 10.77
C TYR A 77 -0.32 10.80 9.42
N ILE A 78 -1.03 11.74 8.79
CA ILE A 78 -0.58 12.34 7.53
C ILE A 78 0.76 13.05 7.71
N LEU A 79 0.97 13.77 8.82
CA LEU A 79 2.26 14.43 9.12
C LEU A 79 3.40 13.41 9.28
N VAL A 80 3.17 12.33 10.02
CA VAL A 80 4.15 11.24 10.17
C VAL A 80 4.47 10.63 8.81
N ILE A 81 3.47 10.27 8.02
CA ILE A 81 3.67 9.68 6.68
C ILE A 81 4.42 10.66 5.78
N ALA A 82 4.05 11.95 5.75
CA ALA A 82 4.71 12.96 4.94
C ALA A 82 6.19 13.10 5.30
N SER A 83 6.53 13.14 6.60
CA SER A 83 7.93 13.21 7.04
C SER A 83 8.74 11.97 6.64
N LEU A 84 8.14 10.77 6.72
CA LEU A 84 8.79 9.53 6.32
C LEU A 84 9.01 9.46 4.81
N VAL A 85 8.04 9.87 4.00
CA VAL A 85 8.20 9.90 2.54
C VAL A 85 9.27 10.92 2.14
N GLN A 86 9.34 12.06 2.81
CA GLN A 86 10.41 13.04 2.59
C GLN A 86 11.79 12.43 2.86
N LEU A 87 11.92 11.63 3.92
CA LEU A 87 13.15 10.90 4.21
C LEU A 87 13.47 9.88 3.10
N VAL A 88 12.48 9.13 2.63
CA VAL A 88 12.63 8.18 1.52
C VAL A 88 13.06 8.88 0.24
N GLU A 89 12.53 10.07 -0.05
CA GLU A 89 12.93 10.87 -1.20
C GLU A 89 14.44 11.17 -1.21
N ILE A 90 14.94 11.66 -0.07
CA ILE A 90 16.35 12.01 0.10
C ILE A 90 17.24 10.77 -0.03
N VAL A 91 16.82 9.63 0.56
CA VAL A 91 17.54 8.36 0.48
C VAL A 91 17.60 7.86 -0.96
N LEU A 92 16.47 7.84 -1.68
CA LEU A 92 16.40 7.37 -3.08
C LEU A 92 17.26 8.22 -4.01
N LYS A 93 17.27 9.54 -3.81
CA LYS A 93 18.12 10.47 -4.59
C LYS A 93 19.61 10.18 -4.41
N LYS A 94 20.02 9.69 -3.25
CA LYS A 94 21.42 9.37 -2.92
C LYS A 94 21.84 7.96 -3.33
N VAL A 95 20.97 6.97 -3.10
CA VAL A 95 21.30 5.54 -3.31
C VAL A 95 21.12 5.13 -4.76
N SER A 96 20.06 5.58 -5.43
CA SER A 96 19.68 5.07 -6.76
C SER A 96 19.05 6.16 -7.63
N LYS A 97 19.89 6.90 -8.37
CA LYS A 97 19.44 7.88 -9.37
C LYS A 97 18.46 7.31 -10.43
N PRO A 98 18.65 6.09 -10.97
CA PRO A 98 17.72 5.53 -11.95
C PRO A 98 16.31 5.36 -11.39
N LEU A 99 16.20 4.85 -10.16
CA LEU A 99 14.93 4.65 -9.49
C LEU A 99 14.28 5.99 -9.12
N TYR A 100 15.07 6.97 -8.65
CA TYR A 100 14.58 8.32 -8.40
C TYR A 100 14.06 9.02 -9.67
N SER A 101 14.74 8.87 -10.81
CA SER A 101 14.25 9.43 -12.08
C SER A 101 12.97 8.75 -12.58
N ALA A 102 12.77 7.47 -12.29
CA ALA A 102 11.56 6.74 -12.68
C ALA A 102 10.37 6.99 -11.73
N LEU A 103 10.63 7.10 -10.42
CA LEU A 103 9.59 7.24 -9.39
C LEU A 103 9.40 8.67 -8.87
N GLY A 104 10.30 9.61 -9.16
CA GLY A 104 10.35 10.94 -8.51
C GLY A 104 9.02 11.70 -8.53
N ILE A 105 8.28 11.62 -9.65
CA ILE A 105 6.96 12.25 -9.80
C ILE A 105 5.89 11.54 -8.96
N TYR A 106 6.09 10.25 -8.66
CA TYR A 106 5.17 9.39 -7.91
C TYR A 106 5.47 9.31 -6.41
N LEU A 107 6.59 9.84 -5.92
CA LEU A 107 6.89 9.88 -4.49
C LEU A 107 5.83 10.64 -3.68
N PRO A 108 5.33 11.81 -4.13
CA PRO A 108 4.20 12.48 -3.49
C PRO A 108 2.89 11.66 -3.49
N LEU A 109 2.74 10.66 -4.36
CA LEU A 109 1.59 9.76 -4.32
C LEU A 109 1.69 8.75 -3.16
N ILE A 110 2.87 8.58 -2.55
CA ILE A 110 3.02 7.76 -1.34
C ILE A 110 2.43 8.49 -0.13
N THR A 111 2.61 9.81 -0.01
CA THR A 111 2.09 10.57 1.15
C THR A 111 0.57 10.55 1.23
N THR A 112 -0.07 10.57 0.07
CA THR A 112 -1.53 10.56 -0.08
C THR A 112 -2.07 9.16 -0.34
N ASN A 113 -1.26 8.11 -0.13
CA ASN A 113 -1.68 6.75 -0.35
C ASN A 113 -2.67 6.30 0.75
N CYS A 114 -3.91 6.09 0.35
CA CYS A 114 -4.98 5.67 1.25
C CYS A 114 -4.72 4.28 1.86
N ALA A 115 -3.93 3.40 1.24
CA ALA A 115 -3.56 2.12 1.83
C ALA A 115 -2.68 2.30 3.08
N ILE A 116 -1.73 3.24 3.05
CA ILE A 116 -0.81 3.51 4.17
C ILE A 116 -1.58 4.06 5.36
N LEU A 117 -2.40 5.09 5.12
CA LEU A 117 -3.23 5.70 6.15
C LEU A 117 -4.26 4.70 6.71
N GLY A 118 -4.91 3.95 5.83
CA GLY A 118 -5.94 2.97 6.20
C GLY A 118 -5.38 1.86 7.09
N VAL A 119 -4.23 1.29 6.75
CA VAL A 119 -3.58 0.24 7.57
C VAL A 119 -3.19 0.76 8.95
N ALA A 120 -2.64 1.98 9.04
CA ALA A 120 -2.28 2.58 10.32
C ALA A 120 -3.51 2.83 11.21
N LEU A 121 -4.65 3.23 10.63
CA LEU A 121 -5.91 3.41 11.37
C LEU A 121 -6.52 2.07 11.79
N LEU A 122 -6.54 1.08 10.89
CA LEU A 122 -7.08 -0.25 11.17
C LEU A 122 -6.31 -0.95 12.28
N ALA A 123 -4.99 -0.82 12.31
CA ALA A 123 -4.19 -1.42 13.37
C ALA A 123 -4.60 -0.96 14.78
N ILE A 124 -5.12 0.27 14.90
CA ILE A 124 -5.59 0.83 16.17
C ILE A 124 -7.07 0.52 16.42
N GLN A 125 -7.90 0.48 15.38
CA GLN A 125 -9.32 0.10 15.49
C GLN A 125 -9.50 -1.36 15.90
N GLU A 126 -8.64 -2.25 15.41
CA GLU A 126 -8.64 -3.69 15.77
C GLU A 126 -7.91 -3.96 17.11
N GLU A 127 -7.53 -2.90 17.85
CA GLU A 127 -6.86 -2.98 19.16
C GLU A 127 -5.62 -3.89 19.18
N TYR A 128 -4.88 -3.98 18.08
CA TYR A 128 -3.68 -4.80 18.01
C TYR A 128 -2.61 -4.30 18.97
N SER A 129 -1.83 -5.21 19.55
CA SER A 129 -0.61 -4.85 20.27
C SER A 129 0.43 -4.20 19.34
N PHE A 130 1.43 -3.50 19.90
CA PHE A 130 2.49 -2.85 19.11
C PHE A 130 3.15 -3.81 18.10
N VAL A 131 3.56 -4.99 18.57
CA VAL A 131 4.21 -6.00 17.73
C VAL A 131 3.25 -6.50 16.66
N MET A 132 2.00 -6.74 17.02
CA MET A 132 0.98 -7.23 16.10
C MET A 132 0.61 -6.19 15.03
N SER A 133 0.58 -4.91 15.38
CA SER A 133 0.35 -3.79 14.46
C SER A 133 1.44 -3.69 13.40
N VAL A 134 2.71 -3.83 13.79
CA VAL A 134 3.86 -3.80 12.87
C VAL A 134 3.86 -5.02 11.95
N VAL A 135 3.56 -6.19 12.49
CA VAL A 135 3.45 -7.43 11.70
C VAL A 135 2.29 -7.30 10.71
N PHE A 136 1.12 -6.84 11.16
CA PHE A 136 -0.05 -6.63 10.32
C PHE A 136 0.23 -5.64 9.17
N SER A 137 0.90 -4.51 9.45
CA SER A 137 1.20 -3.52 8.42
C SER A 137 2.25 -3.99 7.41
N PHE A 138 3.27 -4.72 7.88
CA PHE A 138 4.27 -5.32 7.01
C PHE A 138 3.66 -6.33 6.04
N PHE A 139 2.81 -7.24 6.53
CA PHE A 139 2.13 -8.23 5.69
C PHE A 139 1.07 -7.60 4.78
N SER A 140 0.36 -6.56 5.25
CA SER A 140 -0.54 -5.76 4.40
C SER A 140 0.21 -5.10 3.23
N ALA A 141 1.44 -4.62 3.47
CA ALA A 141 2.25 -4.03 2.43
C ALA A 141 2.81 -5.06 1.43
N ILE A 142 3.14 -6.27 1.88
CA ILE A 142 3.46 -7.39 0.98
C ILE A 142 2.26 -7.70 0.08
N GLY A 143 1.03 -7.66 0.61
CA GLY A 143 -0.19 -7.79 -0.17
C GLY A 143 -0.31 -6.70 -1.26
N PHE A 144 0.10 -5.46 -0.95
CA PHE A 144 0.18 -4.37 -1.93
C PHE A 144 1.24 -4.62 -3.01
N ILE A 145 2.43 -5.12 -2.64
CA ILE A 145 3.49 -5.50 -3.61
C ILE A 145 2.95 -6.56 -4.57
N LEU A 146 2.34 -7.62 -4.04
CA LEU A 146 1.81 -8.70 -4.85
C LEU A 146 0.75 -8.20 -5.83
N ALA A 147 -0.15 -7.33 -5.36
CA ALA A 147 -1.16 -6.70 -6.21
C ALA A 147 -0.55 -5.90 -7.36
N ILE A 148 0.38 -4.99 -7.07
CA ILE A 148 0.96 -4.09 -8.09
C ILE A 148 1.84 -4.85 -9.09
N VAL A 149 2.53 -5.91 -8.65
CA VAL A 149 3.37 -6.75 -9.52
C VAL A 149 2.52 -7.59 -10.48
N ILE A 150 1.47 -8.24 -9.98
CA ILE A 150 0.54 -9.00 -10.84
C ILE A 150 -0.09 -8.07 -11.88
N PHE A 151 -0.53 -6.89 -11.44
CA PHE A 151 -1.13 -5.91 -12.35
C PHE A 151 -0.14 -5.38 -13.37
N ALA A 152 1.10 -5.10 -12.97
CA ALA A 152 2.14 -4.66 -13.89
C ALA A 152 2.47 -5.72 -14.95
N GLY A 153 2.60 -6.99 -14.54
CA GLY A 153 2.82 -8.09 -15.49
C GLY A 153 1.65 -8.29 -16.46
N MET A 154 0.42 -8.12 -15.97
CA MET A 154 -0.77 -8.14 -16.83
C MET A 154 -0.78 -6.96 -17.82
N ARG A 155 -0.42 -5.76 -17.37
CA ARG A 155 -0.34 -4.56 -18.23
C ARG A 155 0.74 -4.67 -19.29
N GLU A 156 1.91 -5.19 -18.95
CA GLU A 156 3.00 -5.40 -19.90
C GLU A 156 2.56 -6.36 -21.02
N LYS A 157 1.85 -7.44 -20.67
CA LYS A 157 1.27 -8.36 -21.66
C LYS A 157 0.14 -7.74 -22.50
N LEU A 158 -0.61 -6.80 -21.93
CA LEU A 158 -1.68 -6.07 -22.64
C LEU A 158 -1.12 -5.06 -23.65
N GLU A 159 0.12 -4.59 -23.52
CA GLU A 159 0.73 -3.69 -24.50
C GLU A 159 0.96 -4.36 -25.86
N ASP A 160 1.23 -5.67 -25.86
CA ASP A 160 1.40 -6.47 -27.08
C ASP A 160 0.08 -7.06 -27.63
N ALA A 161 -1.03 -6.88 -26.92
CA ALA A 161 -2.32 -7.42 -27.32
C ALA A 161 -3.04 -6.51 -28.32
N ASP A 162 -3.81 -7.10 -29.24
CA ASP A 162 -4.57 -6.34 -30.23
C ASP A 162 -5.85 -5.75 -29.60
N ILE A 163 -5.70 -4.57 -28.99
CA ILE A 163 -6.77 -3.85 -28.28
C ILE A 163 -7.37 -2.79 -29.21
N PRO A 164 -8.71 -2.73 -29.36
CA PRO A 164 -9.38 -1.68 -30.10
C PRO A 164 -8.95 -0.29 -29.63
N ALA A 165 -8.72 0.63 -30.57
CA ALA A 165 -8.25 1.99 -30.30
C ALA A 165 -8.93 2.71 -29.11
N PRO A 166 -10.28 2.67 -28.93
CA PRO A 166 -10.93 3.37 -27.81
C PRO A 166 -10.61 2.77 -26.42
N PHE A 167 -10.15 1.53 -26.32
CA PHE A 167 -9.88 0.88 -25.04
C PHE A 167 -8.42 0.93 -24.59
N ARG A 168 -7.51 1.45 -25.42
CA ARG A 168 -6.06 1.42 -25.14
C ARG A 168 -5.68 2.22 -23.89
N ASN A 169 -4.66 1.73 -23.17
CA ASN A 169 -4.08 2.32 -21.95
C ASN A 169 -5.01 2.28 -20.72
N VAL A 170 -5.66 3.40 -20.40
CA VAL A 170 -6.37 3.59 -19.13
C VAL A 170 -7.65 2.76 -19.06
N PRO A 171 -8.53 2.73 -20.09
CA PRO A 171 -9.77 1.97 -20.02
C PRO A 171 -9.52 0.47 -19.84
N ILE A 172 -8.62 -0.13 -20.62
CA ILE A 172 -8.28 -1.55 -20.47
C ILE A 172 -7.60 -1.85 -19.13
N ALA A 173 -6.83 -0.92 -18.57
CA ALA A 173 -6.25 -1.07 -17.24
C ALA A 173 -7.34 -1.12 -16.15
N PHE A 174 -8.39 -0.31 -16.25
CA PHE A 174 -9.54 -0.38 -15.34
C PHE A 174 -10.34 -1.68 -15.50
N ILE A 175 -10.56 -2.14 -16.74
CA ILE A 175 -11.21 -3.43 -16.99
C ILE A 175 -10.39 -4.57 -16.39
N GLY A 176 -9.08 -4.60 -16.64
CA GLY A 176 -8.17 -5.59 -16.06
C GLY A 176 -8.14 -5.54 -14.53
N ALA A 177 -8.15 -4.33 -13.95
CA ALA A 177 -8.22 -4.17 -12.50
C ALA A 177 -9.54 -4.70 -11.92
N ALA A 178 -10.66 -4.50 -12.61
CA ALA A 178 -11.96 -5.03 -12.20
C ALA A 178 -12.00 -6.57 -12.26
N ILE A 179 -11.48 -7.17 -13.33
CA ILE A 179 -11.37 -8.63 -13.46
C ILE A 179 -10.46 -9.20 -12.37
N LEU A 180 -9.32 -8.54 -12.11
CA LEU A 180 -8.41 -8.97 -11.05
C LEU A 180 -9.07 -8.86 -9.66
N SER A 181 -9.82 -7.79 -9.40
CA SER A 181 -10.60 -7.65 -8.17
C SER A 181 -11.62 -8.78 -7.98
N LEU A 182 -12.34 -9.18 -9.04
CA LEU A 182 -13.26 -10.32 -9.00
C LEU A 182 -12.53 -11.64 -8.68
N ALA A 183 -11.35 -11.85 -9.25
CA ALA A 183 -10.54 -13.03 -8.94
C ALA A 183 -10.10 -13.05 -7.47
N PHE A 184 -9.72 -11.89 -6.92
CA PHE A 184 -9.31 -11.78 -5.52
C PHE A 184 -10.48 -11.86 -4.53
N MET A 185 -11.71 -11.46 -4.91
CA MET A 185 -12.91 -11.68 -4.09
C MET A 185 -13.15 -13.17 -3.79
N GLY A 186 -12.65 -14.09 -4.63
CA GLY A 186 -12.71 -15.54 -4.36
C GLY A 186 -11.94 -15.96 -3.10
N PHE A 187 -10.96 -15.18 -2.64
CA PHE A 187 -10.22 -15.45 -1.40
C PHE A 187 -10.92 -14.91 -0.14
N SER A 188 -12.01 -14.16 -0.28
CA SER A 188 -12.76 -13.58 0.84
C SER A 188 -13.34 -14.66 1.79
N GLY A 189 -13.54 -15.89 1.31
CA GLY A 189 -14.05 -17.02 2.11
C GLY A 189 -12.97 -17.97 2.66
N LEU A 190 -11.69 -17.58 2.64
CA LEU A 190 -10.58 -18.46 3.04
C LEU A 190 -10.35 -18.54 4.57
N VAL A 191 -11.04 -17.70 5.36
CA VAL A 191 -11.04 -17.70 6.84
C VAL A 191 -12.45 -17.61 7.39
#